data_AF-A0A367Q812-F1
#
_entry.id   AF-A0A367Q812-F1
#
_cell.length_a   1.000
_cell.length_b   1.000
_cell.length_c   1.000
_cell.angle_alpha   90.00
_cell.angle_beta   90.00
_cell.angle_gamma   90.00
#
_symmetry.space_group_name_H-M   'P 1'
#
loop_
_entity.id
_entity.type
_entity.pdbx_description
1 polymer ?
#
loop_
_entity_poly.entity_id
_entity_poly.type
_entity_poly.pdbx_seq_one_letter_code
_entity_poly.pdbx_strand_id
1 'polypeptide(L)' 'MSVVQDFNLPKDVIFPPGDLESNEPALETYQHLQQMLVLIKCLDWCWRDQNNFFCVGNLTIYYPENL' A
#
# COMPACT_ATOMS: atom_id res chain seq x y z
N MET A 1 -25.39 6.17 -6.27
CA MET A 1 -25.80 5.32 -7.40
C MET A 1 -25.19 3.95 -7.18
N SER A 2 -26.00 2.92 -6.96
CA SER A 2 -25.54 1.54 -6.87
C SER A 2 -25.76 0.90 -8.23
N VAL A 3 -24.68 0.55 -8.93
CA VAL A 3 -24.74 -0.35 -10.09
C VAL A 3 -24.43 -1.72 -9.54
N VAL A 4 -25.47 -2.47 -9.17
CA VAL A 4 -25.33 -3.90 -8.93
C VAL A 4 -25.40 -4.55 -10.31
N GLN A 5 -24.23 -4.85 -10.89
CA GLN A 5 -24.18 -5.81 -11.98
C GLN A 5 -24.39 -7.19 -11.37
N ASP A 6 -25.40 -7.92 -11.85
CA ASP A 6 -25.63 -9.32 -11.50
C ASP A 6 -24.50 -10.18 -12.08
N PHE A 7 -23.37 -10.21 -11.38
CA PHE A 7 -22.33 -11.20 -11.62
C PHE A 7 -22.90 -12.58 -11.25
N ASN A 8 -22.92 -13.52 -12.20
CA ASN A 8 -23.18 -14.94 -11.92
C ASN A 8 -22.06 -15.48 -11.01
N LEU A 9 -22.19 -15.21 -9.71
CA LEU A 9 -21.24 -15.64 -8.70
C LEU A 9 -21.30 -17.16 -8.55
N PRO A 10 -20.15 -17.84 -8.44
CA PRO A 10 -20.14 -19.25 -8.07
C PRO A 10 -20.87 -19.43 -6.74
N LYS A 11 -21.79 -20.40 -6.67
CA LYS A 11 -22.69 -20.59 -5.51
C LYS A 11 -21.97 -20.86 -4.18
N ASP A 12 -20.69 -21.23 -4.24
CA ASP A 12 -19.87 -21.59 -3.09
C ASP A 12 -18.97 -20.44 -2.59
N VAL A 13 -19.07 -19.24 -3.17
CA VAL A 13 -18.33 -18.07 -2.70
C VAL A 13 -19.02 -17.50 -1.46
N ILE A 14 -18.44 -17.77 -0.30
CA ILE A 14 -18.84 -17.13 0.97
C ILE A 14 -18.16 -15.77 1.02
N PHE A 15 -18.94 -14.69 0.91
CA PHE A 15 -18.43 -13.35 1.18
C PHE A 15 -18.27 -13.15 2.69
N PRO A 16 -17.19 -12.49 3.14
CA PRO A 16 -17.11 -12.05 4.52
C PRO A 16 -18.23 -11.02 4.80
N PRO A 17 -18.71 -10.92 6.05
CA PRO A 17 -19.68 -9.90 6.43
C PRO A 17 -19.12 -8.49 6.11
N GLY A 18 -19.90 -7.70 5.36
CA GLY A 18 -19.51 -6.35 4.94
C GLY A 18 -19.65 -5.28 6.04
N ASP A 19 -20.28 -5.63 7.16
CA ASP A 19 -20.57 -4.73 8.29
C ASP A 19 -19.47 -4.82 9.38
N LEU A 20 -18.28 -5.27 9.02
CA LEU A 20 -17.14 -5.25 9.93
C LEU A 20 -16.62 -3.83 10.05
N GLU A 21 -16.74 -3.25 11.24
CA GLU A 21 -16.08 -1.99 11.58
C GLU A 21 -14.56 -2.18 11.45
N SER A 22 -13.97 -1.63 10.40
CA SER A 22 -12.52 -1.66 10.20
C SER A 22 -11.87 -0.65 11.14
N ASN A 23 -11.06 -1.10 12.09
CA ASN A 23 -10.24 -0.22 12.93
C ASN A 23 -8.97 0.22 12.17
N GLU A 24 -9.17 0.72 10.95
CA GLU A 24 -8.09 1.21 10.12
C GLU A 24 -7.60 2.56 10.66
N PRO A 25 -6.27 2.77 10.70
CA PRO A 25 -5.74 4.08 11.01
C PRO A 25 -6.23 5.10 9.97
N ALA A 26 -6.28 6.38 10.36
CA ALA A 26 -6.61 7.44 9.43
C ALA A 26 -5.68 7.39 8.20
N LEU A 27 -6.27 7.57 7.01
CA LEU A 27 -5.51 7.61 5.77
C LEU A 27 -4.39 8.67 5.88
N GLU A 28 -3.24 8.37 5.28
CA GLU A 28 -2.16 9.33 5.20
C GLU A 28 -2.61 10.66 4.60
N THR A 29 -2.13 11.76 5.18
CA THR A 29 -2.46 13.09 4.67
C THR A 29 -1.67 13.39 3.39
N TYR A 30 -2.21 14.29 2.56
CA TYR A 30 -1.51 14.76 1.37
C TYR A 30 -0.14 15.39 1.70
N GLN A 31 -0.03 16.11 2.82
CA GLN A 31 1.24 16.67 3.27
C GLN A 31 2.29 15.58 3.55
N HIS A 32 1.87 14.47 4.18
CA HIS A 32 2.75 13.35 4.46
C HIS A 32 3.27 12.72 3.15
N LEU A 33 2.38 12.51 2.17
CA LEU A 33 2.75 12.04 0.84
C LEU A 33 3.78 12.98 0.18
N GLN A 34 3.56 14.29 0.23
CA GLN A 34 4.51 15.27 -0.33
C GLN A 34 5.89 15.19 0.32
N GLN A 35 5.94 15.06 1.65
CA GLN A 35 7.20 14.91 2.38
C GLN A 35 7.94 13.62 1.99
N MET A 36 7.22 12.50 1.87
CA MET A 36 7.79 11.24 1.38
C MET A 36 8.34 11.35 -0.04
N LEU A 37 7.61 12.02 -0.94
CA LEU A 37 8.07 12.23 -2.32
C LEU A 37 9.37 13.05 -2.38
N VAL A 38 9.48 14.11 -1.57
CA VAL A 38 10.72 14.89 -1.48
C VAL A 38 11.86 14.00 -0.97
N LEU A 39 11.64 13.22 0.09
CA LEU A 39 12.64 12.32 0.64
C LEU A 39 13.15 11.32 -0.41
N ILE A 40 12.25 10.61 -1.09
CA ILE A 40 12.59 9.62 -2.12
C ILE A 40 13.43 10.29 -3.23
N LYS A 41 13.01 11.47 -3.69
CA LYS A 41 13.76 12.20 -4.72
C LYS A 41 15.16 12.64 -4.27
N CYS A 42 15.31 13.04 -3.02
CA CYS A 42 16.63 13.36 -2.47
C CYS A 42 17.53 12.12 -2.40
N LEU A 43 17.00 10.96 -2.02
CA LEU A 43 17.74 9.70 -1.95
C LEU A 43 18.16 9.21 -3.34
N ASP A 44 17.23 9.21 -4.31
CA ASP A 44 17.52 8.89 -5.71
C ASP A 44 18.64 9.78 -6.26
N TRP A 45 18.60 11.08 -5.98
CA TRP A 45 19.63 12.02 -6.43
C TRP A 45 20.97 11.82 -5.74
N CYS A 46 20.95 11.56 -4.43
CA CYS A 46 22.15 11.32 -3.63
C CYS A 46 22.89 10.06 -4.09
N TRP A 47 22.15 9.01 -4.43
CA TRP A 47 22.69 7.71 -4.83
C TRP A 47 22.64 7.46 -6.34
N ARG A 48 22.47 8.49 -7.17
CA ARG A 48 22.34 8.37 -8.63
C ARG A 48 23.47 7.60 -9.34
N ASP A 49 24.66 7.54 -8.73
CA ASP A 49 25.82 6.84 -9.28
C ASP A 49 25.95 5.38 -8.76
N GLN A 50 25.01 4.92 -7.93
CA GLN A 50 24.95 3.57 -7.38
C GLN A 50 23.84 2.76 -8.05
N ASN A 51 24.13 1.49 -8.36
CA ASN A 51 23.15 0.57 -8.96
C ASN A 51 22.60 -0.48 -7.97
N ASN A 52 22.95 -0.37 -6.68
CA ASN A 52 22.65 -1.38 -5.67
C ASN A 52 21.69 -0.88 -4.57
N PHE A 53 20.70 -0.07 -4.95
CA PHE A 53 19.66 0.38 -4.03
C PHE A 53 18.32 0.48 -4.75
N PHE A 54 17.24 0.44 -3.96
CA PHE A 54 15.88 0.66 -4.42
C PHE A 54 15.14 1.48 -3.37
N CYS A 55 14.50 2.58 -3.76
CA CYS A 55 13.83 3.51 -2.85
C CYS A 55 12.39 3.76 -3.33
N VAL A 56 11.41 3.36 -2.52
CA VAL A 56 9.97 3.59 -2.78
C VAL A 56 9.22 3.76 -1.45
N GLY A 57 8.01 4.33 -1.52
CA GLY A 57 7.06 4.31 -0.39
C GLY A 57 6.32 2.98 -0.28
N ASN A 58 5.71 2.72 0.88
CA ASN A 58 4.83 1.56 1.14
C ASN A 58 5.47 0.20 0.84
N LEU A 59 6.72 -0.01 1.28
CA LEU A 59 7.44 -1.26 1.08
C LEU A 59 7.25 -2.18 2.29
N THR A 60 6.77 -3.40 2.05
CA THR A 60 6.72 -4.46 3.08
C THR A 60 8.01 -5.27 3.02
N ILE A 61 8.78 -5.26 4.10
CA ILE A 61 10.02 -6.04 4.23
C ILE A 61 9.74 -7.23 5.13
N TYR A 62 10.01 -8.43 4.62
CA TYR A 62 10.02 -9.65 5.43
C TYR A 62 11.41 -9.83 6.06
N TYR A 63 11.47 -9.80 7.39
CA TYR A 63 12.67 -10.17 8.13
C TYR A 63 12.60 -11.66 8.47
N PRO A 64 13.61 -12.46 8.10
CA PRO A 64 13.66 -13.85 8.56
C PRO A 64 13.81 -13.88 10.08
N GLU A 65 13.15 -14.84 10.74
CA GLU A 65 13.17 -15.01 12.20
C GLU A 65 14.57 -15.26 12.78
N ASN A 66 15.51 -15.73 11.96
CA ASN A 66 16.88 -16.04 12.37
C ASN A 66 17.88 -15.52 11.33
N LEU A 67 18.83 -14.69 11.78
CA LEU A 67 20.06 -14.32 11.06
C LEU A 67 21.19 -15.27 11.47
#